data_AF-A0A1T4KKS4-F1
#
_entry.id   AF-A0A1T4KKS4-F1
#
_cell.length_a   1.000
_cell.length_b   1.000
_cell.length_c   1.000
_cell.angle_alpha   90.00
_cell.angle_beta   90.00
_cell.angle_gamma   90.00
#
_symmetry.space_group_name_H-M   'P 1'
#
loop_
_entity.id
_entity.type
_entity.pdbx_description
1 polymer ?
#
loop_
_entity_poly.entity_id
_entity_poly.type
_entity_poly.pdbx_seq_one_letter_code
_entity_poly.pdbx_strand_id
1 'polypeptide(L)'
;MIEPIVKLLENTASSATEQVTQAANSGSISINGLAAIGAGLAAVGVIGTGIGQGFAAGKAAEAVGRNPEAESKIRLMLIIGAGIAETASIYAFIIALLLLFTK
;
A
#
# COMPACT_ATOMS: atom_id res chain seq x y z
N MET A 1 45.16 0.86 -21.72
CA MET A 1 45.04 -0.61 -21.70
C MET A 1 44.14 -1.14 -20.57
N ILE A 2 43.77 -0.32 -19.57
CA ILE A 2 42.96 -0.75 -18.40
C ILE A 2 41.45 -0.51 -18.60
N GLU A 3 41.05 0.50 -19.39
CA GLU A 3 39.65 0.81 -19.69
C GLU A 3 38.79 -0.35 -20.26
N PRO A 4 39.27 -1.21 -21.20
CA PRO A 4 38.44 -2.31 -21.68
C PRO A 4 38.19 -3.39 -20.62
N ILE A 5 39.12 -3.58 -19.67
CA ILE A 5 38.97 -4.52 -18.56
C ILE A 5 37.96 -3.98 -17.54
N VAL A 6 37.95 -2.67 -17.28
CA VAL A 6 36.98 -2.01 -16.41
C VAL A 6 35.56 -2.10 -16.97
N LYS A 7 35.38 -1.87 -18.29
CA LYS A 7 34.06 -2.04 -18.94
C LYS A 7 33.54 -3.47 -18.94
N LEU A 8 34.43 -4.46 -19.04
CA LEU A 8 34.05 -5.87 -18.93
C LEU A 8 33.59 -6.20 -17.50
N LEU A 9 34.27 -5.69 -16.48
CA LEU A 9 33.85 -5.84 -15.08
C LEU A 9 32.52 -5.15 -14.78
N GLU A 10 32.30 -3.95 -15.32
CA GLU A 10 31.07 -3.18 -15.14
C GLU A 10 29.86 -3.85 -15.82
N ASN A 11 30.04 -4.40 -17.02
CA ASN A 11 29.00 -5.13 -17.74
C ASN A 11 28.69 -6.50 -17.09
N THR A 12 29.70 -7.19 -16.55
CA THR A 12 29.51 -8.44 -15.79
C THR A 12 28.83 -8.22 -14.44
N ALA A 13 29.06 -7.09 -13.77
CA ALA A 13 28.36 -6.74 -12.54
C ALA A 13 26.87 -6.45 -12.77
N SER A 14 26.52 -5.74 -13.84
CA SER A 14 25.11 -5.46 -14.21
C SER A 14 24.35 -6.74 -14.58
N SER A 15 24.98 -7.65 -15.32
CA SER A 15 24.35 -8.89 -15.79
C SER A 15 24.23 -10.00 -14.72
N ALA A 16 24.94 -9.91 -13.59
CA ALA A 16 24.76 -10.82 -12.45
C ALA A 16 23.53 -10.47 -11.59
N THR A 17 23.19 -9.19 -11.46
CA THR A 17 21.96 -8.75 -10.79
C THR A 17 20.72 -9.07 -11.65
N GLU A 18 20.82 -8.94 -12.97
CA GLU A 18 19.75 -9.31 -13.92
C GLU A 18 19.51 -10.84 -13.97
N GLN A 19 20.56 -11.67 -13.79
CA GLN A 19 20.46 -13.14 -13.82
C GLN A 19 19.77 -13.75 -12.59
N VAL A 20 19.90 -13.14 -11.40
CA VAL A 20 19.12 -13.59 -10.22
C VAL A 20 17.64 -13.26 -10.38
N THR A 21 17.30 -12.19 -11.11
CA THR A 21 15.91 -11.89 -11.52
C THR A 21 15.43 -12.81 -12.65
N GLN A 22 16.31 -13.28 -13.53
CA GLN A 22 15.97 -14.19 -14.64
C GLN A 22 15.81 -15.66 -14.24
N ALA A 23 16.48 -16.15 -13.19
CA ALA A 23 16.36 -17.55 -12.76
C ALA A 23 15.00 -17.91 -12.14
N ALA A 24 14.21 -16.92 -11.69
CA ALA A 24 12.81 -17.10 -11.31
C ALA A 24 11.85 -17.25 -12.52
N ASN A 25 12.36 -17.05 -13.74
CA ASN A 25 11.57 -16.97 -14.97
C ASN A 25 11.58 -18.29 -15.79
N SER A 26 11.89 -19.43 -15.17
CA SER A 26 11.85 -20.75 -15.82
C SER A 26 10.43 -21.32 -16.01
N GLY A 27 9.39 -20.53 -15.74
CA GLY A 27 8.00 -20.91 -16.01
C GLY A 27 7.07 -19.70 -16.04
N SER A 28 6.93 -19.06 -17.20
CA SER A 28 5.75 -18.27 -17.62
C SER A 28 5.10 -17.33 -16.59
N ILE A 29 5.88 -16.62 -15.75
CA ILE A 29 5.34 -15.65 -14.79
C ILE A 29 6.05 -14.31 -14.98
N SER A 30 5.38 -13.38 -15.67
CA SER A 30 5.86 -12.00 -15.79
C SER A 30 5.83 -11.31 -14.43
N ILE A 31 6.99 -10.82 -13.98
CA ILE A 31 7.17 -10.05 -12.73
C ILE A 31 6.14 -8.91 -12.62
N ASN A 32 5.85 -8.25 -13.74
CA ASN A 32 4.83 -7.19 -13.85
C ASN A 32 3.41 -7.67 -13.54
N GLY A 33 3.06 -8.90 -13.93
CA GLY A 33 1.76 -9.52 -13.64
C GLY A 33 1.61 -9.84 -12.16
N LEU A 34 2.66 -10.33 -11.51
CA LEU A 34 2.65 -10.58 -10.07
C LEU A 34 2.57 -9.29 -9.26
N ALA A 35 3.26 -8.23 -9.68
CA ALA A 35 3.15 -6.92 -9.04
C ALA A 35 1.73 -6.34 -9.13
N ALA A 36 1.04 -6.50 -10.27
CA ALA A 36 -0.34 -6.07 -10.43
C ALA A 36 -1.32 -6.85 -9.53
N ILE A 37 -1.12 -8.16 -9.39
CA ILE A 37 -1.90 -9.01 -8.47
C ILE A 37 -1.63 -8.60 -7.01
N GLY A 38 -0.38 -8.35 -6.64
CA GLY A 38 0.01 -7.88 -5.31
C GLY A 38 -0.60 -6.53 -4.96
N ALA A 39 -0.64 -5.59 -5.90
CA ALA A 39 -1.31 -4.29 -5.72
C ALA A 39 -2.83 -4.46 -5.51
N GLY A 40 -3.47 -5.38 -6.23
CA GLY A 40 -4.88 -5.70 -6.05
C GLY A 40 -5.17 -6.32 -4.67
N LEU A 41 -4.31 -7.21 -4.18
CA LEU A 41 -4.43 -7.78 -2.83
C LEU A 41 -4.26 -6.72 -1.74
N ALA A 42 -3.31 -5.80 -1.90
CA ALA A 42 -3.11 -4.70 -0.95
C ALA A 42 -4.37 -3.82 -0.82
N ALA A 43 -5.07 -3.58 -1.93
CA ALA A 43 -6.31 -2.79 -1.95
C ALA A 43 -7.45 -3.41 -1.11
N VAL A 44 -7.49 -4.74 -0.94
CA VAL A 44 -8.48 -5.42 -0.10
C VAL A 44 -8.37 -5.00 1.37
N GLY A 45 -7.18 -4.62 1.83
CA GLY A 45 -6.94 -4.15 3.20
C GLY A 45 -7.76 -2.91 3.58
N VAL A 46 -8.15 -2.08 2.60
CA VAL A 46 -8.91 -0.84 2.80
C VAL A 46 -10.37 -1.11 3.18
N ILE A 47 -10.90 -2.31 2.90
CA ILE A 47 -12.30 -2.66 3.16
C ILE A 47 -12.61 -2.59 4.67
N GLY A 48 -11.67 -3.03 5.52
CA GLY A 48 -11.87 -3.03 6.97
C GLY A 48 -12.05 -1.63 7.55
N THR A 49 -11.27 -0.68 7.06
CA THR A 49 -11.34 0.75 7.43
C THR A 49 -12.64 1.38 6.94
N GLY A 50 -13.04 1.12 5.70
CA GLY A 50 -14.29 1.64 5.14
C GLY A 50 -15.53 1.19 5.94
N ILE A 51 -15.61 -0.10 6.29
CA ILE A 51 -16.71 -0.63 7.10
C ILE A 51 -16.65 -0.08 8.53
N GLY A 52 -15.46 -0.07 9.15
CA GLY A 52 -15.28 0.38 10.54
C GLY A 52 -15.61 1.86 10.72
N GLN A 53 -15.11 2.73 9.84
CA GLN A 53 -15.37 4.16 9.88
C GLN A 53 -16.83 4.47 9.53
N GLY A 54 -17.44 3.76 8.57
CA GLY A 54 -18.86 3.91 8.25
C GLY A 54 -19.76 3.58 9.44
N PHE A 55 -19.47 2.50 10.16
CA PHE A 55 -20.19 2.13 11.38
C PHE A 55 -19.99 3.18 12.49
N ALA A 56 -18.75 3.60 12.73
CA ALA A 56 -18.44 4.60 13.75
C ALA A 56 -19.12 5.95 13.44
N ALA A 57 -19.13 6.38 12.18
CA ALA A 57 -19.81 7.59 11.74
C ALA A 57 -21.33 7.50 11.90
N GLY A 58 -21.93 6.36 11.59
CA GLY A 58 -23.36 6.12 11.84
C GLY A 58 -23.72 6.24 13.32
N LYS A 59 -22.89 5.66 14.20
CA LYS A 59 -23.07 5.78 15.66
C LYS A 59 -22.84 7.18 16.19
N ALA A 60 -21.90 7.91 15.63
CA ALA A 60 -21.71 9.32 15.96
C ALA A 60 -22.94 10.15 15.56
N ALA A 61 -23.52 9.92 14.38
CA ALA A 61 -24.73 10.62 13.93
C ALA A 61 -25.95 10.31 14.84
N GLU A 62 -26.15 9.05 15.22
CA GLU A 62 -27.19 8.66 16.20
C GLU A 62 -26.97 9.35 17.56
N ALA A 63 -25.73 9.41 18.03
CA ALA A 63 -25.38 10.04 19.31
C ALA A 63 -25.64 11.56 19.29
N VAL A 64 -25.29 12.24 18.19
CA VAL A 64 -25.57 13.67 17.99
C VAL A 64 -27.08 13.92 17.93
N GLY A 65 -27.83 13.08 17.20
CA GLY A 65 -29.29 13.20 17.11
C GLY A 65 -30.00 13.05 18.46
N ARG A 66 -29.43 12.24 19.37
CA ARG A 66 -29.95 12.09 20.75
C ARG A 66 -29.51 13.20 21.69
N ASN A 67 -28.31 13.75 21.50
CA ASN A 67 -27.73 14.77 22.39
C ASN A 67 -27.04 15.87 21.55
N PRO A 68 -27.81 16.81 20.99
CA PRO A 68 -27.27 17.85 20.10
C PRO A 68 -26.27 18.79 20.83
N GLU A 69 -26.46 19.01 22.13
CA GLU A 69 -25.54 19.83 22.94
C GLU A 69 -24.12 19.23 23.04
N ALA A 70 -24.00 17.92 22.86
CA ALA A 70 -22.73 17.20 22.92
C ALA A 70 -22.04 17.04 21.55
N GLU A 71 -22.58 17.64 20.47
CA GLU A 71 -22.12 17.45 19.10
C GLU A 71 -20.60 17.65 18.96
N SER A 72 -20.08 18.76 19.48
CA SER A 72 -18.66 19.11 19.37
C SER A 72 -17.75 18.02 19.94
N LYS A 73 -18.13 17.45 21.09
CA LYS A 73 -17.35 16.39 21.74
C LYS A 73 -17.44 15.06 20.99
N ILE A 74 -18.63 14.72 20.47
CA ILE A 74 -18.85 13.51 19.67
C ILE A 74 -18.06 13.58 18.36
N ARG A 75 -18.12 14.72 17.65
CA ARG A 75 -17.38 14.94 16.42
C ARG A 75 -15.87 14.91 16.65
N LEU A 76 -15.38 15.47 17.77
CA LEU A 76 -13.97 15.40 18.13
C LEU A 76 -13.52 13.93 18.32
N MET A 77 -14.27 13.15 19.10
CA MET A 77 -13.98 11.72 19.29
C MET A 77 -14.03 10.94 17.97
N LEU A 78 -15.01 11.23 17.10
CA LEU A 78 -15.12 10.61 15.78
C LEU A 78 -13.89 10.93 14.93
N ILE A 79 -13.46 12.19 14.84
CA ILE A 79 -12.33 12.60 13.98
C ILE A 79 -11.02 11.96 14.48
N ILE A 80 -10.79 11.95 15.80
CA ILE A 80 -9.59 11.31 16.36
C ILE A 80 -9.59 9.81 16.08
N GLY A 81 -10.72 9.13 16.31
CA GLY A 81 -10.85 7.70 16.03
C GLY A 81 -10.71 7.38 14.55
N ALA A 82 -11.37 8.15 13.68
CA ALA A 82 -11.28 8.00 12.23
C ALA A 82 -9.86 8.23 11.71
N GLY A 83 -9.16 9.24 12.22
CA GLY A 83 -7.77 9.52 11.84
C GLY A 83 -6.80 8.41 12.23
N ILE A 84 -6.97 7.81 13.41
CA ILE A 84 -6.16 6.64 13.83
C ILE A 84 -6.48 5.43 12.95
N ALA A 85 -7.76 5.16 12.70
CA ALA A 85 -8.18 4.05 11.83
C ALA A 85 -7.63 4.19 10.39
N GLU A 86 -7.58 5.41 9.86
CA GLU A 86 -7.12 5.71 8.49
C GLU A 86 -5.65 5.32 8.25
N THR A 87 -4.83 5.27 9.30
CA THR A 87 -3.40 4.93 9.17
C THR A 87 -3.18 3.56 8.52
N ALA A 88 -4.03 2.58 8.82
CA ALA A 88 -3.96 1.24 8.23
C ALA A 88 -4.30 1.25 6.74
N SER A 89 -5.32 2.00 6.32
CA SER A 89 -5.65 2.21 4.90
C SER A 89 -4.51 2.85 4.13
N ILE A 90 -3.90 3.89 4.71
CA ILE A 90 -2.83 4.62 4.06
C ILE A 90 -1.62 3.72 3.84
N TYR A 91 -1.27 2.86 4.80
CA TYR A 91 -0.19 1.89 4.59
C TYR A 91 -0.49 0.88 3.48
N ALA A 92 -1.71 0.32 3.44
CA ALA A 92 -2.12 -0.59 2.38
C ALA A 92 -2.08 0.10 0.99
N PHE A 93 -2.55 1.34 0.92
CA PHE A 93 -2.52 2.15 -0.30
C PHE A 93 -1.09 2.49 -0.74
N ILE A 94 -0.22 2.88 0.19
CA ILE A 94 1.19 3.16 -0.11
C ILE A 94 1.87 1.91 -0.67
N ILE A 95 1.64 0.73 -0.08
CA ILE A 95 2.21 -0.53 -0.60
C ILE A 95 1.71 -0.81 -2.02
N ALA A 96 0.42 -0.62 -2.29
CA ALA A 96 -0.14 -0.78 -3.64
C ALA A 96 0.51 0.19 -4.65
N LEU A 97 0.71 1.45 -4.27
CA LEU A 97 1.39 2.45 -5.11
C LEU A 97 2.86 2.09 -5.35
N LEU A 98 3.59 1.65 -4.32
CA LEU A 98 4.99 1.23 -4.45
C LEU A 98 5.12 0.05 -5.41
N LEU A 99 4.22 -0.94 -5.34
CA LEU A 99 4.21 -2.08 -6.28
C LEU A 99 3.90 -1.66 -7.72
N LEU A 100 3.15 -0.56 -7.92
CA LEU A 100 2.79 -0.08 -9.24
C LEU A 100 3.88 0.80 -9.87
N PHE A 101 4.51 1.67 -9.07
CA PHE A 101 5.40 2.74 -9.54
C PHE A 101 6.89 2.51 -9.30
N THR A 102 7.27 1.59 -8.41
CA THR A 102 8.68 1.32 -8.06
C THR A 102 9.22 0.03 -8.73
N LYS A 103 8.41 -0.61 -9.57
CA LYS A 103 8.80 -1.78 -10.36
C LYS A 103 9.38 -1.40 -11.72
#